data_AF-A0A9Q0NHD5-F1
#
_entry.id   AF-A0A9Q0NHD5-F1
#
_cell.length_a   1.000
_cell.length_b   1.000
_cell.length_c   1.000
_cell.angle_alpha   90.00
_cell.angle_beta   90.00
_cell.angle_gamma   90.00
#
_symmetry.space_group_name_H-M   'P 1'
#
loop_
_entity.id
_entity.type
_entity.pdbx_description
1 polymer ?
#
loop_
_entity_poly.entity_id
_entity_poly.type
_entity_poly.pdbx_seq_one_letter_code
_entity_poly.pdbx_strand_id
1 'polypeptide(L)'
;KPDISCDDPADIEYNAIKTWAIDRPDILKTPEGFKRSLELRRDFSRIDAYYIAPSGKKLRTLNEIAAFIEANPKYQDVKLSDFSFTSPKIMEDTIPEDVS
;
A
#
# COMPACT_ATOMS: atom_id res chain seq x y z
N LYS A 1 26.12 0.40 28.20
CA LYS A 1 26.43 -0.03 26.82
C LYS A 1 25.71 -1.34 26.57
N PRO A 2 24.95 -1.43 25.48
CA PRO A 2 25.23 -2.51 24.53
C PRO A 2 25.17 -1.94 23.10
N ASP A 3 26.15 -2.13 22.21
CA ASP A 3 26.53 -3.40 21.56
C ASP A 3 25.34 -4.29 21.19
N ILE A 4 24.27 -3.65 20.71
CA ILE A 4 23.27 -4.32 19.88
C ILE A 4 23.85 -4.33 18.47
N SER A 5 24.55 -5.41 18.11
CA SER A 5 24.90 -5.66 16.71
C SER A 5 23.67 -6.24 16.02
N CYS A 6 23.22 -5.61 14.94
CA CYS A 6 22.20 -6.16 14.05
C CYS A 6 22.81 -7.24 13.14
N ASP A 7 23.46 -8.25 13.73
CA ASP A 7 24.04 -9.40 12.99
C ASP A 7 23.01 -10.51 12.72
N ASP A 8 21.73 -10.27 13.02
CA ASP A 8 20.67 -11.18 12.61
C ASP A 8 20.59 -11.17 11.07
N PRO A 9 20.71 -12.33 10.41
CA PRO A 9 20.55 -12.42 8.98
C PRO A 9 19.14 -11.95 8.61
N ALA A 10 19.04 -11.15 7.55
CA ALA A 10 17.73 -10.71 7.07
C ALA A 10 16.91 -11.94 6.67
N ASP A 11 15.65 -12.00 7.10
CA ASP A 11 14.71 -13.06 6.71
C ASP A 11 14.56 -13.17 5.18
N ILE A 12 14.79 -12.05 4.48
CA ILE A 12 14.76 -11.95 3.01
C ILE A 12 15.89 -11.05 2.54
N GLU A 13 16.74 -11.57 1.67
CA GLU A 13 17.80 -10.80 1.00
C GLU A 13 17.25 -10.02 -0.19
N TYR A 14 17.70 -8.76 -0.34
CA TYR A 14 17.44 -7.96 -1.53
C TYR A 14 18.16 -8.55 -2.74
N ASN A 15 17.42 -9.28 -3.57
CA ASN A 15 17.91 -9.90 -4.80
C ASN A 15 16.83 -9.90 -5.90
N ALA A 16 17.22 -10.18 -7.14
CA ALA A 16 16.33 -10.18 -8.31
C ALA A 16 15.43 -11.43 -8.43
N ILE A 17 15.39 -12.29 -7.41
CA ILE A 17 14.48 -13.45 -7.38
C ILE A 17 13.03 -12.99 -7.07
N LYS A 18 12.88 -11.80 -6.49
CA LYS A 18 11.60 -11.17 -6.16
C LYS A 18 11.59 -9.75 -6.67
N THR A 19 10.43 -9.25 -7.09
CA THR A 19 10.26 -7.82 -7.35
C THR A 19 10.09 -7.08 -6.04
N TRP A 20 10.92 -6.06 -5.84
CA TRP A 20 10.89 -5.20 -4.68
C TRP A 20 10.12 -3.91 -4.97
N ALA A 21 9.45 -3.40 -3.95
CA ALA A 21 8.83 -2.09 -4.00
C ALA A 21 8.98 -1.36 -2.67
N ILE A 22 9.19 -0.05 -2.73
CA ILE A 22 9.42 0.79 -1.56
C ILE A 22 8.28 1.81 -1.45
N ASP A 23 7.61 1.79 -0.30
CA ASP A 23 6.64 2.81 0.05
C ASP A 23 7.31 4.19 0.14
N ARG A 24 6.54 5.24 -0.16
CA ARG A 24 6.99 6.61 0.10
C ARG A 24 6.92 6.91 1.61
N PRO A 25 7.78 7.79 2.14
CA PRO A 25 7.62 8.27 3.51
C PRO A 25 6.25 8.95 3.70
N ASP A 26 5.84 9.09 4.96
CA ASP A 26 4.62 9.81 5.38
C ASP A 26 3.29 9.20 4.92
N ILE A 27 3.26 7.89 4.67
CA ILE A 27 1.98 7.19 4.49
C ILE A 27 1.29 7.06 5.85
N LEU A 28 0.18 7.78 6.00
CA LEU A 28 -0.63 7.75 7.20
C LEU A 28 -1.19 6.36 7.47
N LYS A 29 -1.37 6.05 8.75
CA LYS A 29 -2.04 4.83 9.18
C LYS A 29 -3.46 4.84 8.62
N THR A 30 -3.86 3.72 8.01
CA THR A 30 -5.20 3.56 7.46
C THR A 30 -6.25 3.73 8.57
N PRO A 31 -7.36 4.46 8.32
CA PRO A 31 -8.46 4.59 9.27
C PRO A 31 -9.02 3.26 9.74
N GLU A 32 -9.52 3.23 10.97
CA GLU A 32 -10.09 2.02 11.56
C GLU A 32 -11.23 1.45 10.71
N GLY A 33 -11.24 0.12 10.57
CA GLY A 33 -12.21 -0.62 9.76
C GLY A 33 -11.92 -0.64 8.25
N PHE A 34 -11.12 0.29 7.73
CA PHE A 34 -10.65 0.25 6.35
C PHE A 34 -9.36 -0.56 6.25
N LYS A 35 -9.12 -1.16 5.07
CA LYS A 35 -7.85 -1.84 4.76
C LYS A 35 -7.28 -1.28 3.47
N ARG A 36 -6.03 -0.79 3.51
CA ARG A 36 -5.28 -0.44 2.30
C ARG A 36 -4.79 -1.73 1.65
N SER A 37 -5.10 -1.91 0.37
CA SER A 37 -4.70 -3.05 -0.46
C SER A 37 -3.84 -2.54 -1.61
N LEU A 38 -2.72 -3.22 -1.86
CA LEU A 38 -1.77 -2.93 -2.92
C LEU A 38 -1.78 -4.09 -3.91
N GLU A 39 -2.01 -3.78 -5.19
CA GLU A 39 -2.01 -4.77 -6.25
C GLU A 39 -1.00 -4.37 -7.33
N LEU A 40 0.03 -5.18 -7.50
CA LEU A 40 0.99 -5.04 -8.60
C LEU A 40 0.31 -5.46 -9.90
N ARG A 41 0.39 -4.60 -10.93
CA ARG A 41 -0.10 -4.95 -12.27
C ARG A 41 0.77 -6.06 -12.86
N ARG A 42 0.15 -6.89 -13.71
CA ARG A 42 0.84 -8.03 -14.35
C ARG A 42 2.01 -7.62 -15.23
N ASP A 43 1.97 -6.40 -15.76
CA ASP A 43 3.02 -5.81 -16.60
C ASP A 43 4.08 -5.06 -15.78
N PHE A 44 4.03 -5.12 -14.45
CA PHE A 44 4.95 -4.46 -13.53
C PHE A 44 5.06 -2.93 -13.71
N SER A 45 4.13 -2.32 -14.46
CA SER A 45 4.17 -0.88 -14.75
C SER A 45 3.88 -0.01 -13.53
N ARG A 46 3.05 -0.51 -12.61
CA ARG A 46 2.64 0.19 -11.39
C ARG A 46 2.02 -0.75 -10.36
N ILE A 47 2.07 -0.33 -9.10
CA ILE A 47 1.22 -0.86 -8.03
C ILE A 47 0.02 0.06 -7.85
N ASP A 48 -1.18 -0.47 -8.01
CA ASP A 48 -2.41 0.28 -7.71
C ASP A 48 -2.73 0.16 -6.22
N ALA A 49 -3.09 1.28 -5.59
CA ALA A 49 -3.56 1.33 -4.21
C ALA A 49 -5.08 1.41 -4.18
N TYR A 50 -5.70 0.64 -3.30
CA TYR A 50 -7.14 0.59 -3.08
C TYR A 50 -7.45 0.56 -1.59
N TYR A 51 -8.69 0.89 -1.23
CA TYR A 51 -9.20 0.69 0.11
C TYR A 51 -10.38 -0.27 0.10
N ILE A 52 -10.37 -1.23 1.01
CA ILE A 52 -11.50 -2.11 1.27
C ILE A 52 -12.24 -1.54 2.48
N ALA A 53 -13.48 -1.13 2.26
CA ALA A 53 -14.36 -0.65 3.31
C ALA A 53 -14.76 -1.79 4.27
N PRO A 54 -15.25 -1.48 5.48
CA PRO A 54 -15.80 -2.47 6.41
C PRO A 54 -16.91 -3.37 5.81
N SER A 55 -17.61 -2.89 4.78
CA SER A 55 -18.61 -3.66 4.04
C SER A 55 -18.02 -4.66 3.03
N GLY A 56 -16.71 -4.66 2.82
CA GLY A 56 -16.01 -5.39 1.76
C GLY A 56 -15.94 -4.65 0.42
N LYS A 57 -16.56 -3.47 0.29
CA LYS A 57 -16.52 -2.69 -0.95
C LYS A 57 -15.10 -2.20 -1.24
N LYS A 58 -14.60 -2.47 -2.46
CA LYS A 58 -13.34 -1.92 -2.96
C LYS A 58 -13.55 -0.50 -3.48
N LEU A 59 -12.77 0.44 -2.95
CA LEU A 59 -12.79 1.86 -3.24
C LEU A 59 -11.43 2.24 -3.85
N ARG A 60 -11.46 2.87 -5.03
CA ARG A 60 -10.30 3.14 -5.89
C ARG A 60 -9.94 4.61 -5.95
N THR A 61 -10.79 5.49 -5.44
CA THR A 61 -10.57 6.95 -5.47
C THR A 61 -11.06 7.60 -4.19
N LEU A 62 -10.57 8.83 -3.92
CA LEU A 62 -11.08 9.65 -2.82
C LEU A 62 -12.56 9.98 -2.99
N ASN A 63 -13.05 10.18 -4.22
CA ASN A 63 -14.45 10.45 -4.50
C ASN A 63 -15.34 9.26 -4.12
N GLU A 64 -14.89 8.03 -4.39
CA GLU A 64 -15.61 6.82 -3.98
C GLU A 64 -15.63 6.67 -2.45
N ILE A 65 -14.57 7.07 -1.75
CA ILE A 65 -14.53 7.12 -0.29
C ILE A 65 -15.50 8.17 0.25
N ALA A 66 -15.50 9.38 -0.31
CA ALA A 66 -16.43 10.44 0.09
C ALA A 66 -17.89 9.98 -0.06
N ALA A 67 -18.24 9.43 -1.22
CA ALA A 67 -19.57 8.88 -1.47
C ALA A 67 -19.91 7.72 -0.52
N PHE A 68 -18.92 6.88 -0.15
CA PHE A 68 -19.13 5.83 0.85
C PHE A 68 -19.42 6.40 2.24
N ILE A 69 -18.68 7.42 2.68
CA ILE A 69 -18.89 8.08 3.99
C ILE A 69 -20.25 8.78 4.02
N GLU A 70 -20.63 9.51 2.96
CA GLU A 70 -21.94 10.15 2.84
C GLU A 70 -23.09 9.14 2.96
N ALA A 71 -22.96 7.98 2.32
CA ALA A 71 -23.96 6.91 2.40
C ALA A 71 -23.94 6.15 3.74
N ASN A 72 -22.92 6.34 4.58
CA ASN A 72 -22.73 5.60 5.84
C ASN A 72 -22.35 6.56 6.97
N PRO A 73 -23.32 7.27 7.59
CA PRO A 73 -23.06 8.33 8.59
C PRO A 73 -22.18 7.91 9.78
N LYS A 74 -22.13 6.61 10.11
CA LYS A 74 -21.23 6.05 11.14
C LYS A 74 -19.74 6.27 10.89
N TYR A 75 -19.34 6.67 9.68
CA TYR A 75 -17.95 6.96 9.31
C TYR A 75 -17.67 8.46 9.11
N GLN A 76 -18.57 9.35 9.55
CA GLN A 76 -18.41 10.81 9.36
C GLN A 76 -17.14 11.38 10.01
N ASP A 77 -16.64 10.77 11.08
CA ASP A 77 -15.41 11.22 11.75
C ASP A 77 -14.12 10.84 10.99
N VAL A 78 -14.23 9.99 9.96
CA VAL A 78 -13.09 9.58 9.14
C VAL A 78 -12.74 10.70 8.15
N LYS A 79 -11.50 11.17 8.16
CA LYS A 79 -11.07 12.25 7.26
C LYS A 79 -10.59 11.68 5.93
N LEU A 80 -10.97 12.33 4.83
CA LEU A 80 -10.46 11.97 3.50
C LEU A 80 -8.93 12.07 3.41
N SER A 81 -8.30 12.96 4.20
CA SER A 81 -6.84 13.11 4.28
C SER A 81 -6.13 11.88 4.82
N ASP A 82 -6.83 11.01 5.55
CA ASP A 82 -6.23 9.79 6.12
C ASP A 82 -6.08 8.68 5.07
N PHE A 83 -6.58 8.89 3.85
CA PHE A 83 -6.47 7.97 2.73
C PHE A 83 -5.41 8.43 1.74
N SER A 84 -4.44 7.55 1.47
CA SER A 84 -3.35 7.77 0.54
C SER A 84 -3.37 6.69 -0.56
N PHE A 85 -3.61 7.14 -1.79
CA PHE A 85 -3.51 6.33 -3.00
C PHE A 85 -2.10 6.36 -3.61
N THR A 86 -1.12 6.85 -2.85
CA THR A 86 0.28 6.83 -3.27
C THR A 86 0.73 5.40 -3.53
N SER A 87 1.21 5.14 -4.74
CA SER A 87 1.78 3.86 -5.13
C SER A 87 3.22 3.73 -4.60
N PRO A 88 3.61 2.57 -4.04
CA PRO A 88 5.01 2.26 -3.82
C PRO A 88 5.80 2.34 -5.15
N LYS A 89 7.08 2.68 -5.07
CA LYS A 89 7.99 2.67 -6.22
C LYS A 89 8.52 1.26 -6.42
N ILE A 90 8.32 0.70 -7.62
CA ILE A 90 8.88 -0.59 -8.02
C ILE A 90 10.39 -0.41 -8.29
N MET A 91 11.20 -1.37 -7.85
CA MET A 91 12.63 -1.43 -8.14
C MET A 91 12.80 -2.14 -9.49
N GLU A 92 13.00 -1.36 -10.56
CA GLU A 92 13.00 -1.86 -11.94
C GLU A 92 14.06 -2.94 -12.20
N ASP A 93 15.21 -2.86 -11.51
CA ASP A 93 16.30 -3.84 -11.51
C ASP A 93 15.93 -5.22 -10.93
N THR A 94 14.73 -5.32 -10.34
CA THR A 94 14.21 -6.55 -9.71
C THR A 94 12.99 -7.12 -10.43
N ILE A 95 12.62 -6.55 -11.59
CA ILE A 95 11.58 -7.07 -12.46
C ILE A 95 12.18 -8.21 -13.32
N PRO A 96 11.52 -9.38 -13.44
CA PRO A 96 12.01 -10.45 -14.30
C PRO A 96 12.15 -10.02 -15.76
N GLU A 97 13.27 -10.35 -16.40
CA GLU A 97 13.58 -9.96 -17.80
C GLU A 97 12.52 -10.41 -18.80
N ASP A 98 11.84 -11.54 -18.55
CA ASP A 98 10.78 -12.08 -19.43
C ASP A 98 9.52 -11.19 -19.50
N VAL A 99 9.42 -10.18 -18.62
CA VAL A 99 8.28 -9.25 -18.53
C VAL A 99 8.69 -7.80 -18.82
N SER A 100 9.99 -7.51 -18.91
CA SER A 100 10.58 -6.18 -19.13
C SER A 100 10.48 -5.69 -20.57
#